data_AF-A0A1G8SV68-F1
#
_entry.id   AF-A0A1G8SV68-F1
#
_cell.length_a   1.000
_cell.length_b   1.000
_cell.length_c   1.000
_cell.angle_alpha   90.00
_cell.angle_beta   90.00
_cell.angle_gamma   90.00
#
_symmetry.space_group_name_H-M   'P 1'
#
loop_
_entity.id
_entity.type
_entity.pdbx_description
1 polymer ?
#
loop_
_entity_poly.entity_id
_entity_poly.type
_entity_poly.pdbx_seq_one_letter_code
_entity_poly.pdbx_strand_id
1 'polypeptide(L)'
;MLYIYGPLLPVRILEEIIFWKTQEKEHTEVIKGIVPSLEHPYVKLLDEWAVVFSAAEQAARRLLEVSLGPGPAGHTGLAADTEQLVHTACGQSREFIRQLYALREASRAVNAQPLAGIVIVHIIRESEYFLAVLGTLSAPGQVAGLMREAAIDQPELYQPQFRAEPEHAVAPSFPGAPPPELREPGTVPVGGHTLPPLPYAYNALEPYIDEKTMVIHHDKHHQSYVDGLNKAELKLAEARKNGDFDLIKHWERELAFNGAGHYLHTIFWNVMSPQGGGRPTGALLDAIERSFGSYDAFKTQFTEAANKVEGGGWALLVWSPRSRRLEILTAEKHQNLSQWDVVPLLALDVWEHAYYLKHQNNRADYIKDWWKVVNWPYVSERYAAARKLMWQPF
;
A
#
# COMPACT_ATOMS: atom_id res chain seq x y z
N MET A 1 -2.92 7.64 -3.77
CA MET A 1 -2.02 7.14 -4.83
C MET A 1 -2.15 7.94 -6.12
N LEU A 2 -3.34 8.07 -6.75
CA LEU A 2 -3.48 8.67 -8.09
C LEU A 2 -3.21 10.19 -8.19
N TYR A 3 -3.41 10.98 -7.13
CA TYR A 3 -3.21 12.45 -7.15
C TYR A 3 -1.73 12.90 -7.34
N ILE A 4 -0.79 11.98 -7.28
CA ILE A 4 0.65 12.27 -7.08
C ILE A 4 1.46 12.25 -8.39
N TYR A 5 0.87 11.70 -9.46
CA TYR A 5 1.60 11.43 -10.71
C TYR A 5 1.62 12.62 -11.69
N GLY A 6 0.88 13.69 -11.40
CA GLY A 6 0.81 14.88 -12.25
C GLY A 6 0.56 14.55 -13.73
N PRO A 7 1.43 14.97 -14.67
CA PRO A 7 1.24 14.70 -16.10
C PRO A 7 1.35 13.22 -16.49
N LEU A 8 1.91 12.35 -15.63
CA LEU A 8 2.06 10.91 -15.87
C LEU A 8 0.89 10.07 -15.32
N LEU A 9 -0.13 10.70 -14.76
CA LEU A 9 -1.32 10.00 -14.25
C LEU A 9 -1.97 9.06 -15.27
N PRO A 10 -2.16 9.44 -16.56
CA PRO A 10 -2.73 8.51 -17.55
C PRO A 10 -1.89 7.26 -17.74
N VAL A 11 -0.55 7.38 -17.79
CA VAL A 11 0.38 6.25 -17.92
C VAL A 11 0.18 5.26 -16.78
N ARG A 12 0.10 5.75 -15.55
CA ARG A 12 -0.11 4.86 -14.39
C ARG A 12 -1.48 4.19 -14.41
N ILE A 13 -2.53 4.93 -14.78
CA ILE A 13 -3.87 4.35 -14.92
C ILE A 13 -3.87 3.22 -15.95
N LEU A 14 -3.16 3.39 -17.08
CA LEU A 14 -3.03 2.35 -18.10
C LEU A 14 -2.27 1.12 -17.56
N GLU A 15 -1.19 1.30 -16.79
CA GLU A 15 -0.49 0.20 -16.12
C GLU A 15 -1.40 -0.57 -15.15
N GLU A 16 -2.20 0.14 -14.36
CA GLU A 16 -3.17 -0.48 -13.43
C GLU A 16 -4.25 -1.26 -14.20
N ILE A 17 -4.76 -0.73 -15.32
CA ILE A 17 -5.72 -1.46 -16.18
C ILE A 17 -5.07 -2.71 -16.76
N ILE A 18 -3.82 -2.64 -17.22
CA ILE A 18 -3.09 -3.80 -17.73
C ILE A 18 -3.00 -4.88 -16.66
N PHE A 19 -2.46 -4.54 -15.48
CA PHE A 19 -2.31 -5.47 -14.37
C PHE A 19 -3.64 -6.11 -13.99
N TRP A 20 -4.65 -5.28 -13.77
CA TRP A 20 -5.98 -5.73 -13.38
C TRP A 20 -6.65 -6.64 -14.41
N LYS A 21 -6.62 -6.27 -15.70
CA LYS A 21 -7.26 -7.07 -16.76
C LYS A 21 -6.53 -8.37 -17.03
N THR A 22 -5.22 -8.40 -16.85
CA THR A 22 -4.46 -9.66 -16.83
C THR A 22 -4.93 -10.58 -15.69
N GLN A 23 -5.10 -10.04 -14.47
CA GLN A 23 -5.60 -10.82 -13.33
C GLN A 23 -7.02 -11.36 -13.56
N GLU A 24 -7.96 -10.54 -14.05
CA GLU A 24 -9.33 -11.00 -14.33
C GLU A 24 -9.38 -12.10 -15.41
N LYS A 25 -8.48 -12.03 -16.40
CA LYS A 25 -8.29 -13.10 -17.37
C LYS A 25 -7.70 -14.37 -16.75
N GLU A 26 -6.73 -14.26 -15.84
CA GLU A 26 -6.20 -15.44 -15.15
C GLU A 26 -7.26 -16.11 -14.26
N HIS A 27 -8.12 -15.31 -13.63
CA HIS A 27 -9.24 -15.80 -12.84
C HIS A 27 -10.22 -16.67 -13.63
N THR A 28 -10.42 -16.40 -14.92
CA THR A 28 -11.27 -17.27 -15.76
C THR A 28 -10.68 -18.66 -15.91
N GLU A 29 -9.35 -18.78 -15.99
CA GLU A 29 -8.65 -20.08 -16.03
C GLU A 29 -8.65 -20.77 -14.66
N VAL A 30 -8.44 -20.01 -13.58
CA VAL A 30 -8.49 -20.55 -12.22
C VAL A 30 -9.84 -21.20 -11.93
N ILE A 31 -10.95 -20.54 -12.29
CA ILE A 31 -12.30 -21.08 -12.06
C ILE A 31 -12.51 -22.39 -12.83
N LYS A 32 -12.07 -22.46 -14.09
CA LYS A 32 -12.13 -23.70 -14.89
C LYS A 32 -11.23 -24.81 -14.30
N GLY A 33 -10.05 -24.44 -13.80
CA GLY A 33 -9.09 -25.37 -13.22
C GLY A 33 -9.54 -25.98 -11.90
N ILE A 34 -10.15 -25.19 -11.03
CA ILE A 34 -10.68 -25.70 -9.74
C ILE A 34 -11.99 -26.44 -9.89
N VAL A 35 -12.77 -26.22 -10.97
CA VAL A 35 -13.99 -26.97 -11.28
C VAL A 35 -13.90 -27.66 -12.65
N PRO A 36 -13.17 -28.79 -12.77
CA PRO A 36 -13.01 -29.48 -14.06
C PRO A 36 -14.33 -29.98 -14.68
N SER A 37 -15.37 -30.15 -13.85
CA SER A 37 -16.71 -30.57 -14.27
C SER A 37 -17.67 -29.40 -14.53
N LEU A 38 -17.14 -28.18 -14.69
CA LEU A 38 -17.96 -26.98 -14.90
C LEU A 38 -18.84 -27.12 -16.14
N GLU A 39 -20.11 -26.70 -16.04
CA GLU A 39 -21.06 -26.85 -17.12
C GLU A 39 -20.63 -26.05 -18.36
N HIS A 40 -20.81 -26.64 -19.55
CA HIS A 40 -20.34 -26.08 -20.81
C HIS A 40 -20.74 -24.60 -21.06
N PRO A 41 -21.97 -24.14 -20.74
CA PRO A 41 -22.33 -22.74 -20.87
C PRO A 41 -21.45 -21.79 -20.05
N TYR A 42 -21.00 -22.20 -18.86
CA TYR A 42 -20.14 -21.38 -18.00
C TYR A 42 -18.67 -21.43 -18.44
N VAL A 43 -18.19 -22.56 -18.94
CA VAL A 43 -16.86 -22.63 -19.58
C VAL A 43 -16.80 -21.64 -20.74
N LYS A 44 -17.81 -21.69 -21.63
CA LYS A 44 -17.92 -20.76 -22.74
C LYS A 44 -17.98 -19.29 -22.27
N LEU A 45 -18.75 -19.00 -21.23
CA LEU A 45 -18.84 -17.65 -20.66
C LEU A 45 -17.48 -17.13 -20.18
N LEU A 46 -16.72 -17.98 -19.48
CA LEU A 46 -15.38 -17.63 -18.99
C LEU A 46 -14.38 -17.42 -20.13
N ASP A 47 -14.45 -18.22 -21.20
CA ASP A 47 -13.64 -18.04 -22.40
C ASP A 47 -13.96 -16.71 -23.12
N GLU A 48 -15.24 -16.36 -23.22
CA GLU A 48 -15.67 -15.08 -23.79
C GLU A 48 -15.16 -13.88 -22.97
N TRP A 49 -15.17 -13.97 -21.64
CA TRP A 49 -14.57 -12.95 -20.78
C TRP A 49 -13.07 -12.84 -20.92
N ALA A 50 -12.35 -13.96 -21.03
CA ALA A 50 -10.90 -13.94 -21.26
C ALA A 50 -10.54 -13.14 -22.52
N VAL A 51 -11.36 -13.22 -23.58
CA VAL A 51 -11.20 -12.41 -24.80
C VAL A 51 -11.46 -10.94 -24.53
N VAL A 52 -12.53 -10.60 -23.80
CA VAL A 52 -12.87 -9.21 -23.45
C VAL A 52 -11.77 -8.56 -22.62
N PHE A 53 -11.26 -9.24 -21.60
CA PHE A 53 -10.18 -8.75 -20.75
C PHE A 53 -8.86 -8.60 -21.52
N SER A 54 -8.52 -9.58 -22.37
CA SER A 54 -7.36 -9.49 -23.26
C SER A 54 -7.45 -8.28 -24.20
N ALA A 55 -8.63 -7.97 -24.74
CA ALA A 55 -8.82 -6.81 -25.59
C ALA A 55 -8.63 -5.47 -24.82
N ALA A 56 -9.14 -5.39 -23.60
CA ALA A 56 -8.96 -4.21 -22.73
C ALA A 56 -7.51 -4.02 -22.30
N GLU A 57 -6.83 -5.10 -21.90
CA GLU A 57 -5.40 -5.10 -21.58
C GLU A 57 -4.58 -4.61 -22.79
N GLN A 58 -4.82 -5.15 -23.99
CA GLN A 58 -4.11 -4.76 -25.21
C GLN A 58 -4.40 -3.31 -25.60
N ALA A 59 -5.63 -2.82 -25.39
CA ALA A 59 -5.94 -1.42 -25.62
C ALA A 59 -5.13 -0.51 -24.68
N ALA A 60 -5.00 -0.89 -23.40
CA ALA A 60 -4.19 -0.15 -22.45
C ALA A 60 -2.70 -0.17 -22.82
N ARG A 61 -2.16 -1.32 -23.23
CA ARG A 61 -0.77 -1.43 -23.72
C ARG A 61 -0.49 -0.56 -24.93
N ARG A 62 -1.39 -0.53 -25.92
CA ARG A 62 -1.24 0.34 -27.09
C ARG A 62 -1.23 1.82 -26.71
N LEU A 63 -2.14 2.24 -25.83
CA LEU A 63 -2.14 3.63 -25.34
C LEU A 63 -0.87 3.94 -24.54
N LEU A 64 -0.36 2.99 -23.77
CA LEU A 64 0.87 3.12 -23.01
C LEU A 64 2.09 3.27 -23.94
N GLU A 65 2.21 2.43 -24.96
CA GLU A 65 3.27 2.51 -25.98
C GLU A 65 3.25 3.84 -26.72
N VAL A 66 2.07 4.29 -27.13
CA VAL A 66 1.86 5.61 -27.74
C VAL A 66 2.28 6.75 -26.81
N SER A 67 2.07 6.59 -25.51
CA SER A 67 2.45 7.60 -24.49
C SER A 67 3.95 7.67 -24.23
N LEU A 68 4.69 6.58 -24.47
CA LEU A 68 6.12 6.44 -24.18
C LEU A 68 7.02 6.58 -25.43
N GLY A 69 6.44 6.66 -26.63
CA GLY A 69 7.17 6.74 -27.89
C GLY A 69 7.77 8.13 -28.21
N PRO A 70 8.83 8.21 -29.03
CA PRO A 70 9.43 9.48 -29.47
C PRO A 70 8.54 10.15 -30.54
N GLY A 71 7.49 10.85 -30.10
CA GLY A 71 6.60 11.68 -30.94
C GLY A 71 6.55 13.13 -30.45
N PRO A 72 6.03 14.08 -31.26
CA PRO A 72 5.92 15.48 -30.83
C PRO A 72 5.09 15.57 -29.55
N ALA A 73 5.55 16.40 -28.62
CA ALA A 73 4.99 16.56 -27.29
C ALA A 73 3.44 16.60 -27.27
N GLY A 74 2.84 15.63 -26.58
CA GLY A 74 1.44 15.65 -26.16
C GLY A 74 0.46 15.10 -27.19
N HIS A 75 0.08 13.83 -27.06
CA HIS A 75 -1.24 13.41 -27.54
C HIS A 75 -2.30 14.17 -26.74
N THR A 76 -2.90 15.19 -27.37
CA THR A 76 -3.95 16.05 -26.79
C THR A 76 -5.23 15.29 -26.39
N GLY A 77 -5.30 13.97 -26.64
CA GLY A 77 -6.39 13.07 -26.27
C GLY A 77 -6.06 12.00 -25.22
N LEU A 78 -4.81 11.84 -24.76
CA LEU A 78 -4.41 10.71 -23.91
C LEU A 78 -5.26 10.59 -22.62
N ALA A 79 -5.55 11.72 -21.97
CA ALA A 79 -6.39 11.74 -20.78
C ALA A 79 -7.81 11.26 -21.07
N ALA A 80 -8.41 11.69 -22.19
CA ALA A 80 -9.76 11.30 -22.58
C ALA A 80 -9.82 9.83 -23.01
N ASP A 81 -8.83 9.35 -23.77
CA ASP A 81 -8.72 7.95 -24.16
C ASP A 81 -8.55 7.04 -22.94
N THR A 82 -7.76 7.50 -21.95
CA THR A 82 -7.57 6.81 -20.67
C THR A 82 -8.85 6.79 -19.85
N GLU A 83 -9.58 7.90 -19.73
CA GLU A 83 -10.88 7.97 -19.05
C GLU A 83 -11.89 7.01 -19.68
N GLN A 84 -11.98 6.98 -21.00
CA GLN A 84 -12.87 6.08 -21.72
C GLN A 84 -12.49 4.62 -21.48
N LEU A 85 -11.20 4.30 -21.45
CA LEU A 85 -10.74 2.96 -21.18
C LEU A 85 -11.01 2.53 -19.73
N VAL A 86 -10.78 3.41 -18.74
CA VAL A 86 -11.17 3.19 -17.35
C VAL A 86 -12.66 2.90 -17.24
N HIS A 87 -13.51 3.75 -17.85
CA HIS A 87 -14.95 3.57 -17.82
C HIS A 87 -15.37 2.21 -18.39
N THR A 88 -14.81 1.84 -19.54
CA THR A 88 -15.07 0.56 -20.19
C THR A 88 -14.59 -0.61 -19.32
N ALA A 89 -13.36 -0.54 -18.79
CA ALA A 89 -12.76 -1.55 -17.92
C ALA A 89 -13.59 -1.76 -16.64
N CYS A 90 -14.06 -0.68 -16.01
CA CYS A 90 -14.94 -0.75 -14.84
C CYS A 90 -16.32 -1.31 -15.17
N GLY A 91 -16.85 -1.02 -16.35
CA GLY A 91 -18.11 -1.63 -16.82
C GLY A 91 -17.99 -3.14 -16.98
N GLN A 92 -16.90 -3.59 -17.61
CA GLN A 92 -16.60 -5.02 -17.80
C GLN A 92 -16.52 -5.77 -16.46
N SER A 93 -15.79 -5.23 -15.48
CA SER A 93 -15.62 -5.91 -14.19
C SER A 93 -16.90 -5.97 -13.37
N ARG A 94 -17.74 -4.92 -13.41
CA ARG A 94 -19.06 -4.95 -12.77
C ARG A 94 -19.93 -6.08 -13.34
N GLU A 95 -19.92 -6.22 -14.66
CA GLU A 95 -20.71 -7.26 -15.33
C GLU A 95 -20.13 -8.67 -15.11
N PHE A 96 -18.80 -8.81 -15.10
CA PHE A 96 -18.14 -10.05 -14.74
C PHE A 96 -18.48 -10.48 -13.30
N ILE A 97 -18.37 -9.58 -12.32
CA ILE A 97 -18.77 -9.82 -10.92
C ILE A 97 -20.22 -10.32 -10.85
N ARG A 98 -21.15 -9.63 -11.53
CA ARG A 98 -22.57 -10.01 -11.59
C ARG A 98 -22.73 -11.45 -12.08
N GLN A 99 -21.97 -11.84 -13.11
CA GLN A 99 -22.02 -13.18 -13.67
C GLN A 99 -21.34 -14.23 -12.80
N LEU A 100 -20.29 -13.88 -12.04
CA LEU A 100 -19.69 -14.77 -11.05
C LEU A 100 -20.64 -15.05 -9.88
N TYR A 101 -21.43 -14.07 -9.45
CA TYR A 101 -22.51 -14.31 -8.48
C TYR A 101 -23.55 -15.28 -9.04
N ALA A 102 -24.01 -15.06 -10.28
CA ALA A 102 -24.97 -15.96 -10.93
C ALA A 102 -24.41 -17.38 -11.12
N LEU A 103 -23.12 -17.50 -11.47
CA LEU A 103 -22.42 -18.79 -11.55
C LEU A 103 -22.44 -19.51 -10.20
N ARG A 104 -22.10 -18.82 -9.11
CA ARG A 104 -22.08 -19.40 -7.76
C ARG A 104 -23.47 -19.89 -7.33
N GLU A 105 -24.51 -19.15 -7.66
CA GLU A 105 -25.88 -19.50 -7.29
C GLU A 105 -26.44 -20.67 -8.11
N ALA A 106 -26.16 -20.71 -9.41
CA ALA A 106 -26.85 -21.62 -10.33
C ALA A 106 -26.03 -22.87 -10.74
N SER A 107 -24.70 -22.83 -10.72
CA SER A 107 -23.88 -23.98 -11.14
C SER A 107 -23.92 -25.10 -10.11
N ARG A 108 -24.32 -26.29 -10.55
CA ARG A 108 -24.28 -27.49 -9.71
C ARG A 108 -22.84 -27.93 -9.49
N ALA A 109 -22.00 -27.79 -10.51
CA ALA A 109 -20.58 -28.17 -10.43
C ALA A 109 -19.81 -27.33 -9.40
N VAL A 110 -20.03 -26.01 -9.38
CA VAL A 110 -19.45 -25.11 -8.37
C VAL A 110 -19.97 -25.46 -6.98
N ASN A 111 -21.27 -25.68 -6.82
CA ASN A 111 -21.88 -26.00 -5.53
C ASN A 111 -21.47 -27.39 -4.99
N ALA A 112 -21.07 -28.32 -5.85
CA ALA A 112 -20.54 -29.62 -5.45
C ALA A 112 -19.08 -29.57 -4.95
N GLN A 113 -18.38 -28.44 -5.14
CA GLN A 113 -16.98 -28.27 -4.77
C GLN A 113 -16.82 -27.20 -3.67
N PRO A 114 -16.59 -27.58 -2.40
CA PRO A 114 -16.54 -26.64 -1.28
C PRO A 114 -15.53 -25.48 -1.43
N LEU A 115 -14.38 -25.74 -2.06
CA LEU A 115 -13.35 -24.73 -2.27
C LEU A 115 -13.70 -23.75 -3.41
N ALA A 116 -14.46 -24.19 -4.41
CA ALA A 116 -14.78 -23.37 -5.59
C ALA A 116 -15.56 -22.12 -5.22
N GLY A 117 -16.57 -22.26 -4.34
CA GLY A 117 -17.35 -21.12 -3.85
C GLY A 117 -16.50 -20.08 -3.09
N ILE A 118 -15.52 -20.53 -2.30
CA ILE A 118 -14.61 -19.66 -1.56
C ILE A 118 -13.70 -18.89 -2.51
N VAL A 119 -13.10 -19.58 -3.49
CA VAL A 119 -12.20 -18.98 -4.47
C VAL A 119 -12.95 -17.97 -5.35
N ILE A 120 -14.16 -18.30 -5.83
CA ILE A 120 -14.98 -17.36 -6.61
C ILE A 120 -15.32 -16.09 -5.81
N VAL A 121 -15.63 -16.22 -4.51
CA VAL A 121 -15.87 -15.05 -3.64
C VAL A 121 -14.59 -14.22 -3.43
N HIS A 122 -13.42 -14.85 -3.40
CA HIS A 122 -12.15 -14.14 -3.34
C HIS A 122 -11.90 -13.34 -4.62
N ILE A 123 -12.04 -13.98 -5.78
CA ILE A 123 -11.94 -13.36 -7.11
C ILE A 123 -12.87 -12.14 -7.24
N ILE A 124 -14.13 -12.28 -6.80
CA ILE A 124 -15.10 -11.16 -6.80
C ILE A 124 -14.55 -9.97 -5.99
N ARG A 125 -14.04 -10.22 -4.77
CA ARG A 125 -13.52 -9.15 -3.90
C ARG A 125 -12.31 -8.45 -4.49
N GLU A 126 -11.47 -9.17 -5.22
CA GLU A 126 -10.33 -8.56 -5.90
C GLU A 126 -10.80 -7.64 -7.04
N SER A 127 -11.74 -8.06 -7.87
CA SER A 127 -12.36 -7.18 -8.88
C SER A 127 -13.07 -5.97 -8.25
N GLU A 128 -13.76 -6.15 -7.11
CA GLU A 128 -14.39 -5.06 -6.37
C GLU A 128 -13.37 -4.04 -5.82
N TYR A 129 -12.20 -4.52 -5.38
CA TYR A 129 -11.12 -3.65 -4.94
C TYR A 129 -10.65 -2.73 -6.08
N PHE A 130 -10.41 -3.26 -7.27
CA PHE A 130 -10.02 -2.43 -8.42
C PHE A 130 -11.11 -1.44 -8.84
N LEU A 131 -12.39 -1.84 -8.75
CA LEU A 131 -13.51 -0.92 -8.96
C LEU A 131 -13.52 0.23 -7.96
N ALA A 132 -13.19 -0.02 -6.69
CA ALA A 132 -13.08 1.03 -5.69
C ALA A 132 -11.89 1.97 -5.95
N VAL A 133 -10.78 1.44 -6.46
CA VAL A 133 -9.56 2.21 -6.76
C VAL A 133 -9.73 3.09 -8.00
N LEU A 134 -10.21 2.53 -9.12
CA LEU A 134 -10.26 3.21 -10.41
C LEU A 134 -11.65 3.74 -10.79
N GLY A 135 -12.72 3.24 -10.18
CA GLY A 135 -14.09 3.60 -10.57
C GLY A 135 -14.41 5.08 -10.40
N THR A 136 -13.77 5.75 -9.44
CA THR A 136 -13.90 7.21 -9.23
C THR A 136 -13.34 8.03 -10.40
N LEU A 137 -12.43 7.45 -11.20
CA LEU A 137 -11.82 8.08 -12.38
C LEU A 137 -12.61 7.85 -13.67
N SER A 138 -13.69 7.09 -13.63
CA SER A 138 -14.48 6.71 -14.81
C SER A 138 -15.38 7.81 -15.36
N ALA A 139 -15.58 8.91 -14.62
CA ALA A 139 -16.44 10.00 -15.06
C ALA A 139 -15.67 10.96 -15.99
N PRO A 140 -16.32 11.51 -17.04
CA PRO A 140 -15.66 12.42 -17.97
C PRO A 140 -15.01 13.61 -17.27
N GLY A 141 -13.77 13.90 -17.65
CA GLY A 141 -12.99 15.02 -17.14
C GLY A 141 -12.37 14.84 -15.76
N GLN A 142 -12.51 13.67 -15.12
CA GLN A 142 -11.90 13.39 -13.81
C GLN A 142 -10.38 13.25 -13.91
N VAL A 143 -9.86 12.47 -14.86
CA VAL A 143 -8.41 12.31 -15.05
C VAL A 143 -7.82 13.64 -15.52
N ALA A 144 -8.48 14.32 -16.46
CA ALA A 144 -8.04 15.65 -16.90
C ALA A 144 -8.11 16.69 -15.77
N GLY A 145 -9.09 16.59 -14.88
CA GLY A 145 -9.24 17.44 -13.69
C GLY A 145 -8.09 17.24 -12.71
N LEU A 146 -7.78 15.98 -12.38
CA LEU A 146 -6.65 15.63 -11.52
C LEU A 146 -5.30 16.04 -12.11
N MET A 147 -5.13 15.90 -13.43
CA MET A 147 -3.94 16.39 -14.13
C MET A 147 -3.82 17.92 -14.07
N ARG A 148 -4.94 18.66 -14.16
CA ARG A 148 -4.96 20.13 -14.03
C ARG A 148 -4.68 20.58 -12.60
N GLU A 149 -5.31 19.97 -11.59
CA GLU A 149 -5.04 20.26 -10.18
C GLU A 149 -3.57 20.01 -9.85
N ALA A 150 -3.00 18.91 -10.34
CA ALA A 150 -1.57 18.63 -10.17
C ALA A 150 -0.63 19.52 -11.00
N ALA A 151 -1.14 20.19 -12.06
CA ALA A 151 -0.38 21.16 -12.85
C ALA A 151 -0.45 22.58 -12.26
N ILE A 152 -1.54 22.93 -11.58
CA ILE A 152 -1.69 24.19 -10.83
C ILE A 152 -0.75 24.22 -9.61
N ASP A 153 -0.38 23.05 -9.08
CA ASP A 153 0.58 22.89 -7.98
C ASP A 153 2.07 22.91 -8.42
N GLN A 154 2.37 23.48 -9.59
CA GLN A 154 3.72 23.98 -9.91
C GLN A 154 3.77 25.50 -9.70
N PRO A 155 4.15 26.01 -8.51
CA PRO A 155 4.50 27.41 -8.40
C PRO A 155 5.90 27.63 -8.95
N GLU A 156 6.01 28.58 -9.88
CA GLU A 156 7.19 29.43 -10.03
C GLU A 156 7.71 29.78 -8.62
N LEU A 157 8.97 29.42 -8.35
CA LEU A 157 9.80 29.90 -7.23
C LEU A 157 9.02 30.44 -6.01
N TYR A 158 8.50 29.53 -5.20
CA TYR A 158 7.95 29.90 -3.89
C TYR A 158 9.08 30.47 -3.02
N GLN A 159 9.10 31.80 -2.85
CA GLN A 159 9.84 32.45 -1.78
C GLN A 159 8.98 32.38 -0.50
N PRO A 160 9.43 31.69 0.56
CA PRO A 160 8.66 31.59 1.78
C PRO A 160 8.74 32.92 2.55
N GLN A 161 7.67 33.71 2.49
CA GLN A 161 7.41 34.71 3.53
C GLN A 161 6.81 33.99 4.74
N PHE A 162 7.68 33.58 5.66
CA PHE A 162 7.28 33.15 6.98
C PHE A 162 6.53 34.27 7.71
N ARG A 163 5.27 34.01 8.04
CA ARG A 163 4.63 34.65 9.20
C ARG A 163 4.17 33.54 10.14
N ALA A 164 4.92 33.37 11.22
CA ALA A 164 4.52 32.56 12.34
C ALA A 164 3.39 33.26 13.08
N GLU A 165 2.26 32.57 13.29
CA GLU A 165 1.53 32.56 14.56
C GLU A 165 0.79 31.21 14.71
N PRO A 166 0.69 30.65 15.93
CA PRO A 166 0.03 29.39 16.18
C PRO A 166 -1.46 29.64 16.52
N GLU A 167 -2.38 29.33 15.60
CA GLU A 167 -3.77 29.15 16.02
C GLU A 167 -3.94 27.74 16.57
N HIS A 168 -4.28 27.67 17.87
CA HIS A 168 -4.78 26.49 18.53
C HIS A 168 -6.00 25.94 17.76
N ALA A 169 -5.77 24.94 16.91
CA ALA A 169 -6.83 24.12 16.37
C ALA A 169 -7.48 23.33 17.53
N VAL A 170 -8.60 23.84 18.01
CA VAL A 170 -9.47 23.14 18.96
C VAL A 170 -10.00 21.90 18.24
N ALA A 171 -9.53 20.72 18.68
CA ALA A 171 -10.05 19.45 18.19
C ALA A 171 -11.58 19.39 18.41
N PRO A 172 -12.37 18.90 17.42
CA PRO A 172 -13.79 18.74 17.60
C PRO A 172 -14.06 17.76 18.75
N SER A 173 -14.75 18.24 19.78
CA SER A 173 -15.19 17.41 20.90
C SER A 173 -16.32 16.48 20.45
N PHE A 174 -16.02 15.19 20.26
CA PHE A 174 -17.03 14.17 19.99
C PHE A 174 -17.49 13.47 21.28
N PRO A 175 -18.81 13.36 21.53
CA PRO A 175 -19.36 12.66 22.68
C PRO A 175 -19.34 11.15 22.43
N GLY A 176 -18.27 10.51 22.92
CA GLY A 176 -17.99 9.07 22.78
C GLY A 176 -16.59 8.67 23.27
N ALA A 177 -15.72 9.62 23.56
CA ALA A 177 -14.51 9.41 24.33
C ALA A 177 -14.84 8.82 25.72
N PRO A 178 -14.07 7.84 26.25
CA PRO A 178 -14.12 7.53 27.66
C PRO A 178 -13.87 8.82 28.47
N PRO A 179 -14.51 9.00 29.65
CA PRO A 179 -14.29 10.15 30.51
C PRO A 179 -12.81 10.48 30.62
N PRO A 180 -12.41 11.77 30.59
CA PRO A 180 -11.00 12.18 30.68
C PRO A 180 -10.24 11.53 31.85
N GLU A 181 -10.97 11.20 32.91
CA GLU A 181 -10.50 10.57 34.16
C GLU A 181 -10.04 9.11 34.01
N LEU A 182 -10.33 8.44 32.88
CA LEU A 182 -9.93 7.04 32.60
C LEU A 182 -8.81 6.92 31.55
N ARG A 183 -8.28 8.03 31.03
CA ARG A 183 -7.21 7.99 30.02
C ARG A 183 -5.85 7.95 30.69
N GLU A 184 -5.05 6.93 30.40
CA GLU A 184 -3.65 6.93 30.83
C GLU A 184 -2.89 8.07 30.16
N PRO A 185 -1.98 8.76 30.88
CA PRO A 185 -1.14 9.79 30.29
C PRO A 185 -0.34 9.25 29.09
N GLY A 186 -0.41 9.93 27.95
CA GLY A 186 0.33 9.57 26.74
C GLY A 186 -0.38 8.63 25.76
N THR A 187 -1.66 8.30 26.00
CA THR A 187 -2.46 7.57 24.99
C THR A 187 -2.94 8.49 23.88
N VAL A 188 -2.91 8.01 22.62
CA VAL A 188 -3.56 8.68 21.50
C VAL A 188 -5.08 8.44 21.61
N PRO A 189 -5.92 9.50 21.64
CA PRO A 189 -7.37 9.30 21.68
C PRO A 189 -7.88 8.75 20.34
N VAL A 190 -9.03 8.06 20.37
CA VAL A 190 -9.74 7.58 19.17
C VAL A 190 -9.88 8.71 18.15
N GLY A 191 -9.35 8.52 16.94
CA GLY A 191 -9.38 9.52 15.88
C GLY A 191 -8.40 10.68 16.05
N GLY A 192 -7.43 10.57 16.96
CA GLY A 192 -6.48 11.62 17.32
C GLY A 192 -5.03 11.36 16.91
N HIS A 193 -4.78 10.45 15.97
CA HIS A 193 -3.45 10.24 15.41
C HIS A 193 -3.04 11.44 14.55
N THR A 194 -1.75 11.74 14.52
CA THR A 194 -1.18 12.87 13.78
C THR A 194 0.03 12.42 12.96
N LEU A 195 0.24 13.06 11.81
CA LEU A 195 1.45 12.85 11.01
C LEU A 195 2.68 13.33 11.80
N PRO A 196 3.63 12.44 12.18
CA PRO A 196 4.85 12.88 12.86
C PRO A 196 5.72 13.68 11.89
N PRO A 197 6.43 14.73 12.34
CA PRO A 197 7.37 15.43 11.48
C PRO A 197 8.55 14.52 11.11
N LEU A 198 9.17 14.76 9.96
CA LEU A 198 10.42 14.09 9.61
C LEU A 198 11.55 14.51 10.59
N PRO A 199 12.45 13.57 10.97
CA PRO A 199 13.58 13.88 11.85
C PRO A 199 14.72 14.62 11.12
N TYR A 200 14.57 14.91 9.83
CA TYR A 200 15.52 15.61 8.97
C TYR A 200 14.78 16.32 7.81
N ALA A 201 15.47 17.21 7.10
CA ALA A 201 14.91 17.90 5.92
C ALA A 201 14.61 16.93 4.76
N TYR A 202 13.64 17.24 3.90
CA TYR A 202 13.22 16.34 2.81
C TYR A 202 14.35 15.94 1.85
N ASN A 203 15.31 16.84 1.59
CA ASN A 203 16.46 16.58 0.73
C ASN A 203 17.67 15.95 1.46
N ALA A 204 17.56 15.67 2.76
CA ALA A 204 18.71 15.26 3.57
C ALA A 204 19.27 13.88 3.18
N LEU A 205 18.49 13.04 2.50
CA LEU A 205 18.89 11.68 2.09
C LEU A 205 19.44 11.61 0.66
N GLU A 206 19.58 12.74 -0.03
CA GLU A 206 20.28 12.79 -1.31
C GLU A 206 21.77 12.38 -1.15
N PRO A 207 22.39 11.73 -2.15
CA PRO A 207 21.84 11.43 -3.47
C PRO A 207 21.07 10.10 -3.53
N TYR A 208 20.73 9.49 -2.39
CA TYR A 208 20.24 8.11 -2.32
C TYR A 208 18.72 8.01 -2.43
N ILE A 209 17.99 8.90 -1.76
CA ILE A 209 16.54 9.04 -1.88
C ILE A 209 16.27 10.51 -2.18
N ASP A 210 15.54 10.78 -3.26
CA ASP A 210 15.34 12.15 -3.73
C ASP A 210 14.31 12.92 -2.91
N GLU A 211 14.49 14.24 -2.85
CA GLU A 211 13.61 15.16 -2.12
C GLU A 211 12.14 15.01 -2.54
N LYS A 212 11.89 14.86 -3.84
CA LYS A 212 10.53 14.78 -4.38
C LYS A 212 9.81 13.53 -3.89
N THR A 213 10.49 12.38 -3.89
CA THR A 213 9.99 11.16 -3.26
C THR A 213 9.69 11.39 -1.78
N MET A 214 10.62 12.00 -1.02
CA MET A 214 10.43 12.24 0.42
C MET A 214 9.22 13.12 0.74
N VAL A 215 9.03 14.23 0.01
CA VAL A 215 7.88 15.15 0.18
C VAL A 215 6.57 14.40 -0.04
N ILE A 216 6.48 13.67 -1.15
CA ILE A 216 5.26 12.98 -1.55
C ILE A 216 4.94 11.81 -0.61
N HIS A 217 5.96 11.02 -0.25
CA HIS A 217 5.83 9.84 0.58
C HIS A 217 5.41 10.22 2.02
N HIS A 218 5.91 11.32 2.55
CA HIS A 218 5.51 11.84 3.86
C HIS A 218 4.17 12.61 3.82
N ASP A 219 4.07 13.68 3.02
CA ASP A 219 2.96 14.64 3.12
C ASP A 219 1.68 14.12 2.47
N LYS A 220 1.77 13.13 1.57
CA LYS A 220 0.61 12.56 0.88
C LYS A 220 0.34 11.13 1.31
N HIS A 221 1.31 10.22 1.17
CA HIS A 221 1.07 8.80 1.49
C HIS A 221 0.90 8.60 3.00
N HIS A 222 1.87 9.03 3.81
CA HIS A 222 1.77 8.86 5.26
C HIS A 222 0.57 9.60 5.86
N GLN A 223 0.31 10.84 5.42
CA GLN A 223 -0.88 11.60 5.83
C GLN A 223 -2.18 10.83 5.55
N SER A 224 -2.29 10.19 4.38
CA SER A 224 -3.50 9.43 4.03
C SER A 224 -3.76 8.25 4.96
N TYR A 225 -2.70 7.58 5.45
CA TYR A 225 -2.83 6.51 6.44
C TYR A 225 -3.24 7.04 7.81
N VAL A 226 -2.73 8.21 8.23
CA VAL A 226 -3.16 8.87 9.47
C VAL A 226 -4.66 9.20 9.41
N ASP A 227 -5.11 9.83 8.31
CA ASP A 227 -6.51 10.20 8.12
C ASP A 227 -7.42 8.97 8.05
N GLY A 228 -6.99 7.93 7.33
CA GLY A 228 -7.71 6.67 7.21
C GLY A 228 -7.85 5.93 8.53
N LEU A 229 -6.78 5.90 9.34
CA LEU A 229 -6.79 5.30 10.68
C LEU A 229 -7.78 6.04 11.59
N ASN A 230 -7.67 7.37 11.62
CA ASN A 230 -8.57 8.20 12.42
C ASN A 230 -10.04 7.97 12.06
N LYS A 231 -10.34 7.92 10.75
CA LYS A 231 -11.69 7.65 10.24
C LYS A 231 -12.20 6.27 10.65
N ALA A 232 -11.37 5.23 10.54
CA ALA A 232 -11.75 3.87 10.91
C ALA A 232 -12.06 3.76 12.41
N GLU A 233 -11.21 4.33 13.26
CA GLU A 233 -11.41 4.34 14.71
C GLU A 233 -12.71 5.06 15.13
N LEU A 234 -12.99 6.22 14.53
CA LEU A 234 -14.22 6.97 14.77
C LEU A 234 -15.47 6.18 14.33
N LYS A 235 -15.41 5.53 13.16
CA LYS A 235 -16.52 4.72 12.65
C LYS A 235 -16.78 3.47 13.49
N LEU A 236 -15.72 2.84 13.99
CA LEU A 236 -15.85 1.72 14.94
C LEU A 236 -16.41 2.18 16.30
N ALA A 237 -16.07 3.38 16.76
CA ALA A 237 -16.65 3.95 17.97
C ALA A 237 -18.15 4.26 17.80
N GLU A 238 -18.54 4.81 16.65
CA GLU A 238 -19.95 5.04 16.28
C GLU A 238 -20.74 3.72 16.22
N ALA A 239 -20.18 2.69 15.56
CA ALA A 239 -20.77 1.35 15.49
C ALA A 239 -21.04 0.77 16.89
N ARG A 240 -20.07 0.84 17.80
CA ARG A 240 -20.23 0.39 19.20
C ARG A 240 -21.32 1.15 19.94
N LYS A 241 -21.42 2.47 19.72
CA LYS A 241 -22.42 3.33 20.37
C LYS A 241 -23.84 3.01 19.90
N ASN A 242 -24.00 2.76 18.61
CA ASN A 242 -25.30 2.56 17.98
C ASN A 242 -25.74 1.08 17.97
N GLY A 243 -24.82 0.15 18.22
CA GLY A 243 -25.07 -1.29 18.08
C GLY A 243 -25.20 -1.76 16.63
N ASP A 244 -24.77 -0.95 15.66
CA ASP A 244 -24.81 -1.24 14.23
C ASP A 244 -23.42 -1.70 13.77
N PHE A 245 -23.34 -2.95 13.33
CA PHE A 245 -22.11 -3.61 12.92
C PHE A 245 -22.15 -4.08 11.46
N ASP A 246 -23.06 -3.58 10.64
CA ASP A 246 -23.23 -4.04 9.25
C ASP A 246 -21.93 -3.87 8.42
N LEU A 247 -21.16 -2.82 8.71
CA LEU A 247 -19.88 -2.52 8.07
C LEU A 247 -18.65 -2.93 8.89
N ILE A 248 -18.80 -3.74 9.94
CA ILE A 248 -17.70 -4.05 10.87
C ILE A 248 -16.48 -4.62 10.14
N LYS A 249 -16.70 -5.54 9.18
CA LYS A 249 -15.62 -6.12 8.38
C LYS A 249 -14.87 -5.08 7.55
N HIS A 250 -15.56 -4.08 7.01
CA HIS A 250 -14.92 -3.01 6.26
C HIS A 250 -14.05 -2.15 7.18
N TRP A 251 -14.60 -1.70 8.31
CA TRP A 251 -13.89 -0.81 9.21
C TRP A 251 -12.72 -1.47 9.94
N GLU A 252 -12.81 -2.76 10.31
CA GLU A 252 -11.68 -3.50 10.88
C GLU A 252 -10.55 -3.69 9.85
N ARG A 253 -10.90 -3.86 8.56
CA ARG A 253 -9.90 -3.90 7.48
C ARG A 253 -9.22 -2.54 7.30
N GLU A 254 -9.99 -1.45 7.29
CA GLU A 254 -9.44 -0.09 7.20
C GLU A 254 -8.56 0.24 8.41
N LEU A 255 -8.96 -0.18 9.61
CA LEU A 255 -8.18 -0.04 10.82
C LEU A 255 -6.82 -0.74 10.68
N ALA A 256 -6.82 -1.99 10.22
CA ALA A 256 -5.58 -2.76 10.04
C ALA A 256 -4.67 -2.16 8.96
N PHE A 257 -5.22 -1.83 7.79
CA PHE A 257 -4.45 -1.30 6.66
C PHE A 257 -3.85 0.07 6.97
N ASN A 258 -4.66 1.03 7.42
CA ASN A 258 -4.21 2.38 7.70
C ASN A 258 -3.38 2.44 8.99
N GLY A 259 -3.72 1.64 10.00
CA GLY A 259 -2.94 1.52 11.24
C GLY A 259 -1.53 1.00 10.98
N ALA A 260 -1.41 -0.12 10.26
CA ALA A 260 -0.09 -0.64 9.90
C ALA A 260 0.67 0.32 8.98
N GLY A 261 -0.01 0.97 8.04
CA GLY A 261 0.57 2.01 7.18
C GLY A 261 1.18 3.16 7.98
N HIS A 262 0.42 3.75 8.90
CA HIS A 262 0.89 4.82 9.77
C HIS A 262 2.09 4.40 10.63
N TYR A 263 2.00 3.25 11.30
CA TYR A 263 3.06 2.82 12.21
C TYR A 263 4.34 2.42 11.49
N LEU A 264 4.25 1.74 10.35
CA LEU A 264 5.43 1.36 9.56
C LEU A 264 6.14 2.58 8.96
N HIS A 265 5.41 3.57 8.43
CA HIS A 265 6.02 4.81 7.95
C HIS A 265 6.65 5.62 9.08
N THR A 266 5.99 5.69 10.24
CA THR A 266 6.57 6.34 11.43
C THR A 266 7.93 5.72 11.81
N ILE A 267 8.06 4.39 11.71
CA ILE A 267 9.34 3.70 11.91
C ILE A 267 10.30 4.00 10.74
N PHE A 268 9.83 3.94 9.50
CA PHE A 268 10.60 4.14 8.27
C PHE A 268 11.40 5.46 8.27
N TRP A 269 10.77 6.56 8.67
CA TRP A 269 11.46 7.86 8.74
C TRP A 269 12.62 7.87 9.73
N ASN A 270 12.45 7.21 10.87
CA ASN A 270 13.43 7.24 11.94
C ASN A 270 14.57 6.22 11.74
N VAL A 271 14.33 5.14 10.98
CA VAL A 271 15.38 4.18 10.61
C VAL A 271 16.28 4.69 9.47
N MET A 272 16.08 5.91 9.00
CA MET A 272 16.96 6.59 8.04
C MET A 272 17.60 7.83 8.66
N SER A 273 18.75 8.25 8.14
CA SER A 273 19.49 9.43 8.58
C SER A 273 20.46 9.92 7.49
N PRO A 274 20.66 11.25 7.35
CA PRO A 274 21.71 11.81 6.50
C PRO A 274 23.14 11.38 6.90
N GLN A 275 23.35 10.95 8.15
CA GLN A 275 24.61 10.38 8.64
C GLN A 275 24.52 8.86 8.83
N GLY A 276 23.54 8.22 8.17
CA GLY A 276 23.32 6.78 8.24
C GLY A 276 24.35 5.96 7.46
N GLY A 277 24.00 4.69 7.26
CA GLY A 277 24.86 3.69 6.64
C GLY A 277 25.79 3.01 7.64
N GLY A 278 26.81 2.32 7.14
CA GLY A 278 27.72 1.54 7.97
C GLY A 278 27.07 0.26 8.52
N ARG A 279 27.36 -0.06 9.79
CA ARG A 279 26.93 -1.30 10.48
C ARG A 279 26.48 -0.96 11.92
N PRO A 280 25.56 -1.75 12.51
CA PRO A 280 25.24 -1.63 13.92
C PRO A 280 26.44 -2.08 14.76
N THR A 281 26.44 -1.70 16.03
CA THR A 281 27.47 -2.10 17.01
C THR A 281 26.82 -2.58 18.31
N GLY A 282 27.62 -3.15 19.19
CA GLY A 282 27.19 -3.59 20.52
C GLY A 282 26.05 -4.61 20.47
N ALA A 283 25.11 -4.48 21.39
CA ALA A 283 24.11 -5.54 21.64
C ALA A 283 23.22 -5.87 20.44
N LEU A 284 22.96 -4.92 19.54
CA LEU A 284 22.20 -5.19 18.31
C LEU A 284 23.03 -6.04 17.33
N LEU A 285 24.32 -5.71 17.14
CA LEU A 285 25.19 -6.51 16.29
C LEU A 285 25.31 -7.94 16.83
N ASP A 286 25.53 -8.11 18.13
CA ASP A 286 25.61 -9.46 18.72
C ASP A 286 24.31 -10.24 18.52
N ALA A 287 23.14 -9.57 18.56
CA ALA A 287 21.85 -10.21 18.34
C ALA A 287 21.64 -10.62 16.87
N ILE A 288 22.12 -9.79 15.94
CA ILE A 288 22.14 -10.10 14.51
C ILE A 288 23.03 -11.32 14.28
N GLU A 289 24.26 -11.33 14.79
CA GLU A 289 25.19 -12.43 14.60
C GLU A 289 24.68 -13.73 15.22
N ARG A 290 24.03 -13.67 16.40
CA ARG A 290 23.38 -14.84 16.99
C ARG A 290 22.22 -15.39 16.16
N SER A 291 21.45 -14.53 15.49
CA SER A 291 20.22 -14.94 14.79
C SER A 291 20.48 -15.34 13.34
N PHE A 292 21.46 -14.71 12.69
CA PHE A 292 21.73 -14.87 11.24
C PHE A 292 23.15 -15.39 10.94
N GLY A 293 23.96 -15.65 11.98
CA GLY A 293 25.35 -16.11 11.87
C GLY A 293 26.36 -14.99 11.65
N SER A 294 26.04 -13.98 10.84
CA SER A 294 26.86 -12.78 10.66
C SER A 294 26.03 -11.58 10.19
N TYR A 295 26.58 -10.37 10.30
CA TYR A 295 25.94 -9.19 9.70
C TYR A 295 25.78 -9.32 8.19
N ASP A 296 26.77 -9.89 7.49
CA ASP A 296 26.71 -9.99 6.03
C ASP A 296 25.65 -11.00 5.58
N ALA A 297 25.47 -12.10 6.32
CA ALA A 297 24.38 -13.04 6.11
C ALA A 297 23.01 -12.37 6.36
N PHE A 298 22.87 -11.62 7.46
CA PHE A 298 21.68 -10.81 7.73
C PHE A 298 21.37 -9.83 6.60
N LYS A 299 22.36 -9.02 6.18
CA LYS A 299 22.18 -8.02 5.13
C LYS A 299 21.78 -8.65 3.81
N THR A 300 22.36 -9.82 3.48
CA THR A 300 22.03 -10.59 2.29
C THR A 300 20.58 -11.07 2.35
N GLN A 301 20.19 -11.77 3.42
CA GLN A 301 18.82 -12.26 3.58
C GLN A 301 17.80 -11.11 3.57
N PHE A 302 18.07 -10.00 4.25
CA PHE A 302 17.18 -8.85 4.30
C PHE A 302 17.02 -8.21 2.90
N THR A 303 18.12 -8.07 2.15
CA THR A 303 18.11 -7.52 0.79
C THR A 303 17.32 -8.41 -0.16
N GLU A 304 17.52 -9.73 -0.11
CA GLU A 304 16.78 -10.68 -0.94
C GLU A 304 15.29 -10.71 -0.58
N ALA A 305 14.96 -10.67 0.71
CA ALA A 305 13.57 -10.57 1.17
C ALA A 305 12.89 -9.31 0.62
N ALA A 306 13.56 -8.14 0.71
CA ALA A 306 13.06 -6.87 0.18
C ALA A 306 12.85 -6.91 -1.35
N ASN A 307 13.79 -7.50 -2.09
CA ASN A 307 13.67 -7.67 -3.54
C ASN A 307 12.47 -8.53 -3.93
N LYS A 308 12.16 -9.55 -3.14
CA LYS A 308 11.16 -10.58 -3.44
C LYS A 308 9.76 -10.32 -2.88
N VAL A 309 9.52 -9.16 -2.25
CA VAL A 309 8.16 -8.77 -1.86
C VAL A 309 7.26 -8.71 -3.10
N GLU A 310 6.15 -9.44 -3.06
CA GLU A 310 5.15 -9.45 -4.12
C GLU A 310 4.25 -8.21 -4.01
N GLY A 311 4.12 -7.45 -5.11
CA GLY A 311 3.40 -6.19 -5.13
C GLY A 311 4.04 -5.10 -4.25
N GLY A 312 3.20 -4.34 -3.55
CA GLY A 312 3.60 -3.31 -2.58
C GLY A 312 3.70 -3.90 -1.18
N GLY A 313 4.80 -3.61 -0.47
CA GLY A 313 5.02 -4.17 0.85
C GLY A 313 6.34 -3.72 1.50
N TRP A 314 6.84 -4.53 2.42
CA TRP A 314 7.96 -4.19 3.31
C TRP A 314 8.87 -5.38 3.56
N ALA A 315 10.16 -5.11 3.78
CA ALA A 315 11.04 -6.00 4.52
C ALA A 315 11.24 -5.47 5.94
N LEU A 316 11.09 -6.36 6.93
CA LEU A 316 11.11 -6.00 8.35
C LEU A 316 12.13 -6.87 9.09
N LEU A 317 13.04 -6.24 9.84
CA LEU A 317 13.79 -6.89 10.92
C LEU A 317 12.95 -6.73 12.17
N VAL A 318 12.61 -7.84 12.83
CA VAL A 318 11.74 -7.83 13.99
C VAL A 318 12.42 -8.49 15.19
N TRP A 319 12.06 -8.03 16.40
CA TRP A 319 12.24 -8.81 17.62
C TRP A 319 11.03 -9.72 17.80
N SER A 320 11.27 -11.01 17.99
CA SER A 320 10.22 -11.98 18.31
C SER A 320 10.26 -12.29 19.82
N PRO A 321 9.33 -11.75 20.63
CA PRO A 321 9.41 -11.88 22.09
C PRO A 321 9.27 -13.30 22.62
N ARG A 322 8.63 -14.20 21.86
CA ARG A 322 8.46 -15.62 22.23
C ARG A 322 9.74 -16.41 22.01
N SER A 323 10.32 -16.32 20.82
CA SER A 323 11.55 -17.02 20.48
C SER A 323 12.81 -16.31 20.98
N ARG A 324 12.67 -15.06 21.43
CA ARG A 324 13.74 -14.22 21.98
C ARG A 324 14.93 -14.06 21.02
N ARG A 325 14.64 -13.94 19.73
CA ARG A 325 15.63 -13.75 18.66
C ARG A 325 15.15 -12.70 17.65
N LEU A 326 16.06 -12.32 16.76
CA LEU A 326 15.73 -11.51 15.61
C LEU A 326 15.25 -12.38 14.45
N GLU A 327 14.27 -11.88 13.70
CA GLU A 327 13.71 -12.54 12.53
C GLU A 327 13.55 -11.52 11.39
N ILE A 328 13.54 -12.00 10.14
CA ILE A 328 13.21 -11.19 8.96
C ILE A 328 11.85 -11.63 8.46
N LEU A 329 10.94 -10.68 8.28
CA LEU A 329 9.62 -10.89 7.69
C LEU A 329 9.45 -10.03 6.44
N THR A 330 8.62 -10.50 5.51
CA THR A 330 8.07 -9.69 4.42
C THR A 330 6.62 -9.40 4.73
N ALA A 331 6.23 -8.13 4.75
CA ALA A 331 4.83 -7.74 4.90
C ALA A 331 4.27 -7.31 3.53
N GLU A 332 3.15 -7.89 3.13
CA GLU A 332 2.40 -7.42 1.95
C GLU A 332 1.41 -6.34 2.36
N LYS A 333 1.18 -5.38 1.46
CA LYS A 333 0.47 -4.14 1.77
C LYS A 333 1.14 -3.45 2.97
N HIS A 334 0.48 -3.42 4.13
CA HIS A 334 1.09 -3.01 5.40
C HIS A 334 0.89 -4.05 6.50
N GLN A 335 -0.23 -4.77 6.46
CA GLN A 335 -0.71 -5.63 7.55
C GLN A 335 -0.66 -7.13 7.25
N ASN A 336 -0.49 -7.53 5.98
CA ASN A 336 -0.50 -8.95 5.59
C ASN A 336 0.88 -9.58 5.81
N LEU A 337 0.91 -10.90 6.00
CA LEU A 337 2.13 -11.69 6.25
C LEU A 337 2.94 -11.23 7.47
N SER A 338 2.27 -10.57 8.43
CA SER A 338 2.84 -10.25 9.73
C SER A 338 2.65 -11.42 10.71
N GLN A 339 3.62 -11.61 11.60
CA GLN A 339 3.43 -12.44 12.78
C GLN A 339 2.90 -11.54 13.90
N TRP A 340 1.72 -11.83 14.45
CA TRP A 340 1.25 -11.13 15.64
C TRP A 340 2.25 -11.31 16.77
N ASP A 341 2.38 -10.28 17.62
CA ASP A 341 3.28 -10.25 18.79
C ASP A 341 4.73 -9.83 18.52
N VAL A 342 5.16 -9.72 17.24
CA VAL A 342 6.52 -9.25 16.93
C VAL A 342 6.63 -7.72 16.99
N VAL A 343 7.85 -7.23 17.25
CA VAL A 343 8.15 -5.80 17.31
C VAL A 343 9.08 -5.42 16.16
N PRO A 344 8.61 -4.68 15.13
CA PRO A 344 9.47 -4.21 14.04
C PRO A 344 10.56 -3.27 14.55
N LEU A 345 11.79 -3.44 14.08
CA LEU A 345 12.99 -2.68 14.48
C LEU A 345 13.56 -1.85 13.34
N LEU A 346 13.73 -2.48 12.18
CA LEU A 346 14.16 -1.87 10.92
C LEU A 346 13.10 -2.19 9.87
N ALA A 347 12.53 -1.16 9.25
CA ALA A 347 11.51 -1.29 8.23
C ALA A 347 12.03 -0.68 6.92
N LEU A 348 11.89 -1.41 5.82
CA LEU A 348 12.19 -0.94 4.47
C LEU A 348 10.92 -0.99 3.64
N ASP A 349 10.43 0.18 3.21
CA ASP A 349 9.31 0.31 2.28
C ASP A 349 9.76 -0.09 0.87
N VAL A 350 9.11 -1.07 0.26
CA VAL A 350 9.34 -1.45 -1.14
C VAL A 350 8.07 -1.33 -1.99
N TRP A 351 7.10 -0.54 -1.54
CA TRP A 351 6.07 0.00 -2.41
C TRP A 351 6.71 0.87 -3.49
N GLU A 352 6.15 0.84 -4.70
CA GLU A 352 6.72 1.60 -5.83
C GLU A 352 6.77 3.11 -5.55
N HIS A 353 5.81 3.66 -4.79
CA HIS A 353 5.84 5.07 -4.40
C HIS A 353 7.10 5.49 -3.63
N ALA A 354 7.83 4.54 -3.01
CA ALA A 354 9.01 4.82 -2.20
C ALA A 354 10.28 5.02 -3.05
N TYR A 355 10.26 4.69 -4.34
CA TYR A 355 11.46 4.71 -5.17
C TYR A 355 11.25 5.02 -6.66
N TYR A 356 10.04 4.89 -7.19
CA TYR A 356 9.83 4.88 -8.64
C TYR A 356 10.25 6.19 -9.33
N LEU A 357 10.09 7.34 -8.67
CA LEU A 357 10.47 8.64 -9.25
C LEU A 357 11.97 8.72 -9.60
N LYS A 358 12.84 8.07 -8.83
CA LYS A 358 14.30 8.08 -9.01
C LYS A 358 14.84 6.79 -9.63
N HIS A 359 14.40 5.64 -9.12
CA HIS A 359 14.93 4.32 -9.51
C HIS A 359 14.05 3.59 -10.53
N GLN A 360 12.88 4.12 -10.87
CA GLN A 360 11.93 3.50 -11.81
C GLN A 360 11.63 2.04 -11.42
N ASN A 361 11.66 1.11 -12.37
CA ASN A 361 11.44 -0.31 -12.12
C ASN A 361 12.62 -1.02 -11.42
N ASN A 362 13.74 -0.32 -11.14
CA ASN A 362 14.94 -0.93 -10.58
C ASN A 362 14.95 -0.87 -9.04
N ARG A 363 14.12 -1.71 -8.42
CA ARG A 363 14.04 -1.88 -6.96
C ARG A 363 15.39 -2.25 -6.33
N ALA A 364 16.22 -3.03 -7.03
CA ALA A 364 17.50 -3.48 -6.49
C ALA A 364 18.46 -2.32 -6.22
N ASP A 365 18.53 -1.34 -7.12
CA ASP A 365 19.34 -0.14 -6.92
C ASP A 365 18.81 0.76 -5.80
N TYR A 366 17.48 0.86 -5.67
CA TYR A 366 16.88 1.54 -4.51
C TYR A 366 17.30 0.91 -3.19
N ILE A 367 17.20 -0.42 -3.05
CA ILE A 367 17.58 -1.12 -1.82
C ILE A 367 19.07 -0.92 -1.50
N LYS A 368 19.92 -0.97 -2.54
CA LYS A 368 21.36 -0.72 -2.42
C LYS A 368 21.65 0.70 -1.93
N ASP A 369 20.92 1.70 -2.40
CA ASP A 369 21.03 3.09 -1.96
C ASP A 369 20.47 3.30 -0.56
N TRP A 370 19.33 2.69 -0.23
CA TRP A 370 18.73 2.76 1.11
C TRP A 370 19.67 2.26 2.20
N TRP A 371 20.46 1.20 1.95
CA TRP A 371 21.48 0.72 2.89
C TRP A 371 22.51 1.79 3.30
N LYS A 372 22.70 2.85 2.50
CA LYS A 372 23.64 3.94 2.78
C LYS A 372 23.08 4.99 3.74
N VAL A 373 21.77 4.98 4.01
CA VAL A 373 21.11 5.94 4.90
C VAL A 373 20.54 5.29 6.16
N VAL A 374 20.74 3.98 6.38
CA VAL A 374 20.20 3.30 7.57
C VAL A 374 20.75 3.89 8.88
N ASN A 375 19.85 4.30 9.77
CA ASN A 375 20.15 4.86 11.09
C ASN A 375 20.27 3.75 12.15
N TRP A 376 21.42 3.08 12.20
CA TRP A 376 21.68 2.02 13.19
C TRP A 376 21.54 2.45 14.66
N PRO A 377 21.89 3.69 15.07
CA PRO A 377 21.59 4.18 16.42
C PRO A 377 20.12 4.05 16.81
N TYR A 378 19.19 4.50 15.96
CA TYR A 378 17.76 4.39 16.23
C TYR A 378 17.28 2.93 16.28
N VAL A 379 17.75 2.08 15.35
CA VAL A 379 17.43 0.64 15.37
C VAL A 379 17.94 -0.02 16.66
N SER A 380 19.11 0.41 17.15
CA SER A 380 19.71 -0.11 18.39
C SER A 380 18.93 0.30 19.63
N GLU A 381 18.47 1.55 19.70
CA GLU A 381 17.60 2.04 20.77
C GLU A 381 16.29 1.25 20.80
N ARG A 382 15.67 1.10 19.62
CA ARG A 382 14.42 0.37 19.47
C ARG A 382 14.57 -1.11 19.86
N TYR A 383 15.69 -1.74 19.49
CA TYR A 383 16.04 -3.08 19.96
C TYR A 383 16.22 -3.15 21.48
N ALA A 384 16.89 -2.17 22.08
CA ALA A 384 17.13 -2.12 23.52
C ALA A 384 15.82 -2.00 24.32
N ALA A 385 14.81 -1.31 23.78
CA ALA A 385 13.45 -1.28 24.32
C ALA A 385 12.73 -2.62 24.08
N ALA A 386 12.69 -3.09 22.83
CA ALA A 386 11.95 -4.28 22.42
C ALA A 386 12.38 -5.54 23.16
N ARG A 387 13.69 -5.75 23.36
CA ARG A 387 14.22 -6.96 24.02
C ARG A 387 13.82 -7.10 25.50
N LYS A 388 13.26 -6.06 26.12
CA LYS A 388 12.69 -6.13 27.46
C LYS A 388 11.33 -6.84 27.47
N LEU A 389 10.63 -6.84 26.34
CA LEU A 389 9.42 -7.62 26.13
C LEU A 389 9.80 -9.07 25.84
N MET A 390 9.52 -9.95 26.79
CA MET A 390 9.77 -11.38 26.69
C MET A 390 8.54 -12.14 27.14
N TRP A 391 8.03 -12.98 26.24
CA TRP A 391 6.98 -13.92 26.59
C TRP A 391 7.57 -15.26 27.00
N GLN A 392 6.72 -16.12 27.54
CA GLN A 392 7.07 -17.51 27.76
C GLN A 392 7.34 -18.17 26.39
N PRO A 393 8.53 -18.77 26.18
CA PRO A 393 8.77 -19.61 25.02
C PRO A 393 7.97 -20.91 25.21
N PHE A 394 7.33 -21.39 24.15
CA PHE A 394 6.66 -22.68 24.11
C PHE A 394 7.10 -23.46 22.87
#